data_AF-A0A9E0TYS4-F1
#
_entry.id   AF-A0A9E0TYS4-F1
#
_cell.length_a   1.000
_cell.length_b   1.000
_cell.length_c   1.000
_cell.angle_alpha   90.00
_cell.angle_beta   90.00
_cell.angle_gamma   90.00
#
_symmetry.space_group_name_H-M   'P 1'
#
loop_
_entity.id
_entity.type
_entity.pdbx_description
1 polymer ?
#
loop_
_entity_poly.entity_id
_entity_poly.type
_entity_poly.pdbx_seq_one_letter_code
_entity_poly.pdbx_strand_id
1 'polypeptide(L)'
;MNSRGELLHAKKIQLAIMLAMTPCNSPWLQFKPTSYPSLANDTASDVAVVGAGISGVTTLYSLLTTTNKHVVLLERDRVASGATGHNAGLALPLMEKPFSELVSMLGEEKARKLYAELDEG
;
A
#
# COMPACT_ATOMS: atom_id res chain seq x y z
N MET A 1 -51.81 -25.47 -8.06
CA MET A 1 -51.38 -24.13 -7.60
C MET A 1 -50.01 -24.29 -7.00
N ASN A 2 -49.01 -23.82 -7.74
CA ASN A 2 -47.78 -24.58 -7.91
C ASN A 2 -46.65 -23.98 -7.06
N SER A 3 -45.98 -24.85 -6.31
CA SER A 3 -44.81 -24.67 -5.43
C SER A 3 -43.52 -24.18 -6.12
N ARG A 4 -43.64 -23.49 -7.27
CA ARG A 4 -42.49 -22.92 -8.02
C ARG A 4 -42.21 -21.46 -7.67
N GLY A 5 -43.08 -20.80 -6.92
CA GLY A 5 -42.95 -19.37 -6.56
C GLY A 5 -41.94 -19.08 -5.45
N GLU A 6 -41.77 -19.99 -4.49
CA GLU A 6 -40.89 -19.77 -3.33
C GLU A 6 -39.42 -20.14 -3.58
N LEU A 7 -39.15 -21.04 -4.53
CA LEU A 7 -37.79 -21.47 -4.89
C LEU A 7 -36.99 -20.43 -5.71
N LEU A 8 -37.65 -19.37 -6.21
CA LEU A 8 -37.00 -18.30 -6.97
C LEU A 8 -36.42 -17.18 -6.08
N HIS A 9 -36.82 -17.10 -4.81
CA HIS A 9 -36.30 -16.08 -3.89
C HIS A 9 -34.98 -16.50 -3.22
N ALA A 10 -34.79 -17.80 -2.93
CA ALA A 10 -33.57 -18.31 -2.31
C ALA A 10 -32.36 -18.38 -3.25
N LYS A 11 -32.58 -18.48 -4.58
CA LYS A 11 -31.48 -18.55 -5.56
C LYS A 11 -30.84 -17.20 -5.92
N LYS A 12 -31.51 -16.08 -5.64
CA LYS A 12 -30.98 -14.72 -5.92
C LYS A 12 -29.99 -14.21 -4.88
N ILE A 13 -29.84 -14.89 -3.73
CA ILE A 13 -28.99 -14.47 -2.60
C ILE A 13 -27.66 -15.24 -2.55
N GLN A 14 -27.43 -16.21 -3.45
CA GLN A 14 -26.11 -16.86 -3.59
C GLN A 14 -25.09 -15.99 -4.36
N LEU A 15 -25.51 -14.86 -4.95
CA LEU A 15 -24.64 -13.94 -5.71
C LEU A 15 -24.10 -12.77 -4.85
N ALA A 16 -24.39 -12.75 -3.56
CA ALA A 16 -23.84 -11.75 -2.65
C ALA A 16 -22.59 -12.31 -1.95
N ILE A 17 -21.42 -11.84 -2.38
CA ILE A 17 -20.13 -11.99 -1.70
C ILE A 17 -19.51 -13.39 -1.81
N MET A 18 -19.30 -13.81 -3.05
CA MET A 18 -18.08 -14.55 -3.39
C MET A 18 -17.36 -13.79 -4.51
N LEU A 19 -17.02 -12.52 -4.22
CA LEU A 19 -15.76 -11.98 -4.73
C LEU A 19 -14.67 -12.82 -4.07
N ALA A 20 -14.46 -14.03 -4.60
CA ALA A 20 -13.10 -14.53 -4.67
C ALA A 20 -12.37 -13.42 -5.40
N MET A 21 -11.72 -12.54 -4.64
CA MET A 21 -10.81 -11.55 -5.18
C MET A 21 -9.93 -12.36 -6.11
N THR A 22 -10.09 -12.17 -7.43
CA THR A 22 -9.12 -12.72 -8.36
C THR A 22 -7.78 -12.31 -7.79
N PRO A 23 -6.89 -13.26 -7.44
CA PRO A 23 -5.64 -12.91 -6.80
C PRO A 23 -5.01 -11.84 -7.68
N CYS A 24 -4.65 -10.71 -7.07
CA CYS A 24 -4.02 -9.63 -7.80
C CYS A 24 -2.73 -10.21 -8.40
N ASN A 25 -2.75 -10.48 -9.70
CA ASN A 25 -1.61 -11.02 -10.45
C ASN A 25 -0.58 -9.91 -10.74
N SER A 26 -0.31 -9.09 -9.73
CA SER A 26 0.73 -8.08 -9.82
C SER A 26 2.07 -8.78 -10.09
N PRO A 27 2.81 -8.38 -11.14
CA PRO A 27 4.15 -8.91 -11.41
C PRO A 27 5.08 -8.81 -10.19
N TRP A 28 4.90 -7.77 -9.37
CA TRP A 28 5.70 -7.55 -8.14
C TRP A 28 5.45 -8.62 -7.07
N LEU A 29 4.25 -9.19 -7.02
CA LEU A 29 3.88 -10.22 -6.04
C LEU A 29 4.32 -11.63 -6.47
N GLN A 30 4.63 -11.82 -7.76
CA GLN A 30 5.14 -13.09 -8.29
C GLN A 30 6.60 -13.34 -7.89
N PHE A 31 7.34 -12.26 -7.60
CA PHE A 31 8.66 -12.36 -7.01
C PHE A 31 8.57 -12.94 -5.60
N LYS A 32 9.43 -13.91 -5.29
CA LYS A 32 9.56 -14.49 -3.94
C LYS A 32 10.72 -13.80 -3.23
N PRO A 33 10.47 -12.80 -2.36
CA PRO A 33 11.52 -12.14 -1.61
C PRO A 33 12.12 -13.09 -0.57
N THR A 34 13.27 -12.69 -0.04
CA THR A 34 13.87 -13.31 1.15
C THR A 34 12.84 -13.41 2.27
N SER A 35 12.70 -14.61 2.85
CA SER A 35 11.87 -14.81 4.04
C SER A 35 12.65 -14.41 5.28
N TYR A 36 11.95 -13.78 6.22
CA TYR A 36 12.49 -13.44 7.54
C TYR A 36 11.84 -14.34 8.59
N PRO A 37 12.55 -14.66 9.69
CA PRO A 37 11.98 -15.46 10.77
C PRO A 37 10.83 -14.69 11.44
N SER A 38 9.79 -15.42 11.85
CA SER A 38 8.75 -14.86 12.70
C SER A 38 9.35 -14.44 14.05
N LEU A 39 8.81 -13.36 14.63
CA LEU A 39 9.20 -12.91 15.96
C LEU A 39 8.75 -13.97 16.99
N ALA A 40 9.70 -14.72 17.54
CA ALA A 40 9.42 -15.83 18.44
C ALA A 40 9.18 -15.40 19.90
N ASN A 41 9.81 -14.30 20.31
CA ASN A 41 9.75 -13.76 21.67
C ASN A 41 9.69 -12.23 21.61
N ASP A 42 9.32 -11.62 22.72
CA ASP A 42 9.40 -10.17 22.88
C ASP A 42 10.83 -9.67 22.65
N THR A 43 10.96 -8.55 21.93
CA THR A 43 12.25 -7.92 21.64
C THR A 43 12.20 -6.45 22.07
N ALA A 44 13.31 -5.98 22.65
CA ALA A 44 13.50 -4.57 22.94
C ALA A 44 14.13 -3.86 21.74
N SER A 45 13.70 -2.63 21.48
CA SER A 45 14.25 -1.76 20.44
C SER A 45 14.10 -0.30 20.85
N ASP A 46 15.00 0.57 20.37
CA ASP A 46 14.84 2.01 20.52
C ASP A 46 13.69 2.52 19.64
N VAL A 47 13.51 1.89 18.47
CA VAL A 47 12.45 2.21 17.51
C VAL A 47 11.90 0.92 16.89
N ALA A 48 10.57 0.78 16.87
CA ALA A 48 9.89 -0.25 16.12
C ALA A 48 9.14 0.37 14.93
N VAL A 49 9.41 -0.13 13.72
CA VAL A 49 8.70 0.24 12.49
C VAL A 49 7.72 -0.89 12.17
N VAL A 50 6.43 -0.57 12.00
CA VAL A 50 5.38 -1.56 11.71
C VAL A 50 4.89 -1.40 10.28
N GLY A 51 5.01 -2.48 9.50
CA GLY A 51 4.66 -2.58 8.09
C GLY A 51 5.89 -2.46 7.18
N ALA A 52 6.20 -3.53 6.43
CA ALA A 52 7.32 -3.56 5.48
C ALA A 52 6.92 -3.18 4.06
N GLY A 53 6.06 -2.17 3.91
CA GLY A 53 5.80 -1.48 2.65
C GLY A 53 6.89 -0.44 2.33
N ILE A 54 6.74 0.29 1.22
CA ILE A 54 7.71 1.30 0.79
C ILE A 54 8.01 2.34 1.87
N SER A 55 6.97 2.87 2.54
CA SER A 55 7.14 3.85 3.62
C SER A 55 7.92 3.28 4.81
N GLY A 56 7.61 2.05 5.22
CA GLY A 56 8.31 1.43 6.35
C GLY A 56 9.77 1.11 6.04
N VAL A 57 10.05 0.63 4.83
CA VAL A 57 11.43 0.32 4.39
C VAL A 57 12.26 1.60 4.22
N THR A 58 11.69 2.68 3.66
CA THR A 58 12.41 3.95 3.54
C THR A 58 12.65 4.60 4.92
N THR A 59 11.68 4.50 5.83
CA THR A 59 11.89 4.91 7.24
C THR A 59 12.99 4.10 7.90
N LEU A 60 12.98 2.76 7.78
CA LEU A 60 14.04 1.90 8.31
C LEU A 60 15.41 2.32 7.75
N TYR A 61 15.52 2.47 6.43
CA TYR A 61 16.76 2.89 5.77
C TYR A 61 17.28 4.23 6.30
N SER A 62 16.39 5.23 6.42
CA SER A 62 16.76 6.54 6.96
C SER A 62 17.25 6.42 8.40
N LEU A 63 16.56 5.66 9.26
CA LEU A 63 16.98 5.48 10.65
C LEU A 63 18.33 4.77 10.76
N LEU A 64 18.58 3.74 9.95
CA LEU A 64 19.83 2.99 9.94
C LEU A 64 21.01 3.81 9.41
N THR A 65 20.78 4.77 8.51
CA THR A 65 21.85 5.58 7.91
C THR A 65 22.10 6.90 8.64
N THR A 66 21.13 7.40 9.40
CA THR A 66 21.23 8.70 10.08
C THR A 66 21.37 8.59 11.59
N THR A 67 21.22 7.40 12.16
CA THR A 67 21.28 7.18 13.61
C THR A 67 22.02 5.89 13.95
N ASN A 68 22.46 5.77 15.20
CA ASN A 68 23.02 4.53 15.76
C ASN A 68 22.00 3.77 16.62
N LYS A 69 20.69 3.97 16.39
CA LYS A 69 19.64 3.35 17.19
C LYS A 69 19.44 1.88 16.81
N HIS A 70 19.05 1.06 17.79
CA HIS A 70 18.57 -0.29 17.53
C HIS A 70 17.13 -0.21 17.00
N VAL A 71 16.95 -0.52 15.71
CA VAL A 71 15.67 -0.43 15.01
C VAL A 71 15.19 -1.80 14.56
N VAL A 72 13.93 -2.12 14.83
CA VAL A 72 13.27 -3.35 14.40
C VAL A 72 12.17 -3.01 13.40
N LEU A 73 12.07 -3.77 12.30
CA LEU A 73 10.97 -3.71 11.33
C LEU A 73 10.11 -4.96 11.46
N LEU A 74 8.80 -4.78 11.61
CA LEU A 74 7.83 -5.87 11.74
C LEU A 74 6.86 -5.86 10.56
N GLU A 75 6.64 -7.03 9.97
CA GLU A 75 5.63 -7.27 8.95
C GLU A 75 4.89 -8.56 9.28
N ARG A 76 3.57 -8.56 9.07
CA ARG A 76 2.72 -9.71 9.36
C ARG A 76 2.85 -10.79 8.29
N ASP A 77 3.05 -10.40 7.03
CA ASP A 77 3.16 -11.30 5.90
C ASP A 77 4.60 -11.27 5.34
N ARG A 78 4.81 -10.66 4.17
CA ARG A 78 6.12 -10.57 3.52
C ARG A 78 6.40 -9.13 3.10
N VAL A 79 7.68 -8.81 2.97
CA VAL A 79 8.12 -7.47 2.53
C VAL A 79 7.40 -7.10 1.23
N ALA A 80 6.88 -5.88 1.20
CA ALA A 80 6.14 -5.28 0.09
C ALA A 80 4.85 -6.01 -0.33
N SER A 81 4.27 -6.96 0.42
CA SER A 81 3.04 -7.62 -0.07
C SER A 81 1.75 -6.82 0.01
N GLY A 82 1.73 -5.72 0.76
CA GLY A 82 0.58 -4.82 0.83
C GLY A 82 0.43 -3.94 -0.41
N ALA A 83 0.02 -2.69 -0.21
CA ALA A 83 -0.18 -1.71 -1.29
C ALA A 83 1.04 -1.56 -2.22
N THR A 84 2.26 -1.64 -1.66
CA THR A 84 3.51 -1.54 -2.43
C THR A 84 3.63 -2.63 -3.51
N GLY A 85 3.33 -3.88 -3.22
CA GLY A 85 3.39 -4.94 -4.21
C GLY A 85 2.16 -5.00 -5.11
N HIS A 86 1.05 -4.37 -4.72
CA HIS A 86 -0.17 -4.29 -5.52
C HIS A 86 -0.22 -3.06 -6.44
N ASN A 87 0.79 -2.17 -6.39
CA ASN A 87 0.78 -0.95 -7.18
C ASN A 87 1.08 -1.19 -8.67
N ALA A 88 0.79 -0.19 -9.50
CA ALA A 88 1.01 -0.24 -10.95
C ALA A 88 2.46 0.06 -11.39
N GLY A 89 3.39 0.29 -10.45
CA GLY A 89 4.79 0.60 -10.76
C GLY A 89 5.04 2.00 -11.31
N LEU A 90 4.09 2.92 -11.17
CA LEU A 90 4.23 4.29 -11.67
C LEU A 90 5.10 5.12 -10.71
N ALA A 91 6.26 5.54 -11.20
CA ALA A 91 7.10 6.56 -10.58
C ALA A 91 7.08 7.80 -11.48
N LEU A 92 5.97 8.53 -11.43
CA LEU A 92 5.74 9.70 -12.28
C LEU A 92 5.83 10.98 -11.44
N PRO A 93 6.38 12.08 -11.98
CA PRO A 93 6.31 13.39 -11.34
C PRO A 93 4.89 13.98 -11.38
N LEU A 94 3.85 13.19 -11.69
CA LEU A 94 2.49 13.70 -11.80
C LEU A 94 1.91 14.01 -10.43
N MET A 95 1.25 15.18 -10.33
CA MET A 95 0.41 15.48 -9.18
C MET A 95 -0.88 14.67 -9.29
N GLU A 96 -1.21 13.91 -8.24
CA GLU A 96 -2.50 13.22 -8.12
C GLU A 96 -3.67 14.21 -8.11
N LYS A 97 -3.43 15.44 -7.63
CA LYS A 97 -4.44 16.48 -7.44
C LYS A 97 -4.43 17.51 -8.57
N PRO A 98 -5.61 18.01 -8.99
CA PRO A 98 -5.70 19.15 -9.91
C PRO A 98 -5.01 20.40 -9.34
N PHE A 99 -4.46 21.24 -10.22
CA PHE A 99 -3.80 22.50 -9.83
C PHE A 99 -4.67 23.36 -8.89
N SER A 100 -5.98 23.48 -9.16
CA SER A 100 -6.91 24.24 -8.32
C SER A 100 -6.98 23.73 -6.87
N GLU A 101 -6.87 22.43 -6.66
CA GLU A 101 -6.87 21.81 -5.34
C GLU A 101 -5.54 22.09 -4.60
N LEU A 102 -4.42 22.06 -5.33
CA LEU A 102 -3.11 22.44 -4.79
C LEU A 102 -3.06 23.92 -4.39
N VAL A 103 -3.65 24.82 -5.19
CA VAL A 103 -3.77 26.25 -4.84
C VAL A 103 -4.55 26.42 -3.54
N SER A 104 -5.64 25.68 -3.37
CA SER A 104 -6.44 25.72 -2.13
C SER A 104 -5.68 25.23 -0.90
N MET A 105 -4.77 24.28 -1.06
CA MET A 105 -4.01 23.68 0.05
C MET A 105 -2.74 24.45 0.41
N LEU A 106 -2.04 24.98 -0.60
CA LEU A 106 -0.67 25.50 -0.46
C LEU A 106 -0.55 27.00 -0.79
N GLY A 107 -1.57 27.60 -1.41
CA GLY A 107 -1.51 28.92 -2.00
C GLY A 107 -0.94 28.92 -3.42
N GLU A 108 -1.30 29.92 -4.22
CA GLU A 108 -1.00 29.98 -5.65
C GLU A 108 0.50 29.91 -5.97
N GLU A 109 1.32 30.67 -5.23
CA GLU A 109 2.77 30.74 -5.47
C GLU A 109 3.44 29.37 -5.33
N LYS A 110 3.11 28.63 -4.27
CA LYS A 110 3.68 27.30 -4.01
C LYS A 110 3.16 26.27 -5.00
N ALA A 111 1.88 26.33 -5.36
CA ALA A 111 1.31 25.45 -6.37
C ALA A 111 1.98 25.63 -7.74
N ARG A 112 2.28 26.88 -8.15
CA ARG A 112 3.01 27.17 -9.40
C ARG A 112 4.44 26.66 -9.40
N LYS A 113 5.18 26.88 -8.31
CA LYS A 113 6.56 26.36 -8.17
C LYS A 113 6.59 24.85 -8.29
N LEU A 114 5.69 24.17 -7.56
CA LEU A 114 5.58 22.73 -7.59
C LEU A 114 5.28 22.18 -8.98
N TYR A 115 4.44 22.87 -9.76
CA TYR A 115 4.17 22.49 -11.16
C TYR A 115 5.36 22.73 -12.09
N ALA A 116 6.05 23.86 -11.94
CA ALA A 116 7.22 24.18 -12.77
C ALA A 116 8.34 23.15 -12.60
N GLU A 117 8.54 22.62 -11.38
CA GLU A 117 9.52 21.55 -11.12
C GLU A 117 9.20 20.23 -11.84
N LEU A 118 7.94 20.00 -12.25
CA LEU A 118 7.55 18.79 -12.98
C LEU A 118 7.78 18.89 -14.48
N ASP A 119 7.80 20.13 -15.02
CA ASP A 119 8.03 20.40 -16.44
C ASP A 119 9.54 20.41 -16.80
N GLU A 120 10.43 20.48 -15.81
CA GLU A 120 11.89 20.48 -16.01
C GLU A 120 12.53 19.06 -16.05
N GLY A 121 11.72 18.01 -16.19
CA GLY A 121 12.14 16.59 -16.23
C GLY A 121 12.44 16.02 -17.62
#